data_AF-A0A5C7Q0H6-F1
#
_entry.id   AF-A0A5C7Q0H6-F1
#
_cell.length_a   1.000
_cell.length_b   1.000
_cell.length_c   1.000
_cell.angle_alpha   90.00
_cell.angle_beta   90.00
_cell.angle_gamma   90.00
#
_symmetry.space_group_name_H-M   'P 1'
#
loop_
_entity.id
_entity.type
_entity.pdbx_description
1 polymer ?
#
loop_
_entity_poly.entity_id
_entity_poly.type
_entity_poly.pdbx_seq_one_letter_code
_entity_poly.pdbx_strand_id
1 'polypeptide(L)'
;MATFIRNDGGRAAAGFKGTAGDCVTRAIAIASGLPYAYVYEAMAAGNEGQRTTKRSGKSSGKRTANSGIYTTRKWFKDWMVAHGFRWVPTMTIGSGCKVHLKADELPAGKLVAMVSRHAVAVIDGAIHDTYDPSRGGTRCVYGYWVKEAA
;
A
#
# COMPACT_ATOMS: atom_id res chain seq x y z
N MET A 1 -12.01 15.96 -6.89
CA MET A 1 -11.70 15.14 -5.69
C MET A 1 -11.88 13.68 -6.05
N ALA A 2 -11.02 12.78 -5.55
CA ALA A 2 -11.22 11.35 -5.75
C ALA A 2 -12.40 10.86 -4.89
N THR A 3 -13.25 10.01 -5.46
CA THR A 3 -14.34 9.36 -4.71
C THR A 3 -13.75 8.43 -3.66
N PHE A 4 -14.27 8.45 -2.43
CA PHE A 4 -13.87 7.54 -1.37
C PHE A 4 -14.86 6.38 -1.25
N ILE A 5 -14.33 5.15 -1.23
CA ILE A 5 -15.07 3.90 -1.04
C ILE A 5 -14.48 3.17 0.16
N ARG A 6 -15.32 2.91 1.16
CA ARG A 6 -14.89 2.16 2.34
C ARG A 6 -14.62 0.69 1.96
N ASN A 7 -13.36 0.26 2.08
CA ASN A 7 -12.91 -1.09 1.73
C ASN A 7 -11.78 -1.52 2.67
N ASP A 8 -11.97 -2.63 3.39
CA ASP A 8 -10.98 -3.19 4.31
C ASP A 8 -10.07 -4.25 3.66
N GLY A 9 -10.21 -4.46 2.35
CA GLY A 9 -9.47 -5.44 1.57
C GLY A 9 -9.80 -6.89 1.90
N GLY A 10 -10.93 -7.17 2.58
CA GLY A 10 -11.32 -8.51 3.01
C GLY A 10 -10.74 -8.91 4.37
N ARG A 11 -10.18 -7.96 5.12
CA ARG A 11 -9.59 -8.21 6.44
C ARG A 11 -10.57 -8.84 7.42
N ALA A 12 -11.76 -8.26 7.57
CA ALA A 12 -12.78 -8.80 8.46
C ALA A 12 -13.28 -10.17 8.00
N ALA A 13 -13.47 -10.36 6.70
CA ALA A 13 -13.87 -11.63 6.10
C ALA A 13 -12.85 -12.75 6.34
N ALA A 14 -11.56 -12.41 6.38
CA ALA A 14 -10.47 -13.33 6.75
C ALA A 14 -10.36 -13.61 8.27
N GLY A 15 -11.29 -13.10 9.08
CA GLY A 15 -11.36 -13.37 10.53
C GLY A 15 -10.50 -12.47 11.41
N PHE A 16 -9.83 -11.46 10.85
CA PHE A 16 -9.00 -10.53 11.62
C PHE A 16 -9.86 -9.53 12.40
N LYS A 17 -9.56 -9.36 13.69
CA LYS A 17 -10.31 -8.51 14.64
C LYS A 17 -9.48 -7.29 15.07
N GLY A 18 -10.14 -6.32 15.70
CA GLY A 18 -9.48 -5.13 16.26
C GLY A 18 -8.90 -4.17 15.22
N THR A 19 -8.12 -3.19 15.70
CA THR A 19 -7.43 -2.19 14.88
C THR A 19 -6.06 -2.69 14.42
N ALA A 20 -5.61 -2.21 13.26
CA ALA A 20 -4.37 -2.65 12.62
C ALA A 20 -3.72 -1.55 11.79
N GLY A 21 -2.38 -1.60 11.73
CA GLY A 21 -1.53 -0.79 10.84
C GLY A 21 -1.22 -1.48 9.51
N ASP A 22 -2.08 -2.38 9.05
CA ASP A 22 -1.90 -3.26 7.89
C ASP A 22 -2.28 -2.61 6.53
N CYS A 23 -2.21 -1.27 6.45
CA CYS A 23 -2.59 -0.51 5.24
C CYS A 23 -1.94 -1.03 3.95
N VAL A 24 -0.67 -1.47 4.02
CA VAL A 24 0.05 -2.07 2.90
C VAL A 24 -0.63 -3.35 2.42
N THR A 25 -0.95 -4.26 3.35
CA THR A 25 -1.65 -5.52 3.06
C THR A 25 -3.02 -5.27 2.45
N ARG A 26 -3.81 -4.36 3.05
CA ARG A 26 -5.14 -4.02 2.53
C ARG A 26 -5.07 -3.44 1.13
N ALA A 27 -4.20 -2.46 0.91
CA ALA A 27 -4.06 -1.80 -0.39
C ALA A 27 -3.64 -2.80 -1.49
N ILE A 28 -2.70 -3.70 -1.20
CA ILE A 28 -2.28 -4.75 -2.13
C ILE A 28 -3.43 -5.73 -2.40
N ALA A 29 -4.14 -6.21 -1.38
CA ALA A 29 -5.26 -7.14 -1.55
C ALA A 29 -6.35 -6.53 -2.44
N ILE A 30 -6.70 -5.25 -2.23
CA ILE A 30 -7.68 -4.53 -3.04
C ILE A 30 -7.20 -4.38 -4.49
N ALA A 31 -5.97 -3.90 -4.71
CA ALA A 31 -5.46 -3.62 -6.06
C ALA A 31 -5.16 -4.90 -6.87
N SER A 32 -4.74 -5.97 -6.21
CA SER A 32 -4.44 -7.25 -6.87
C SER A 32 -5.67 -8.14 -7.02
N GLY A 33 -6.69 -8.00 -6.17
CA GLY A 33 -7.79 -8.96 -6.04
C GLY A 33 -7.41 -10.25 -5.30
N LEU A 34 -6.20 -10.33 -4.73
CA LEU A 34 -5.76 -11.49 -3.95
C LEU A 34 -6.44 -11.53 -2.58
N PRO A 35 -6.67 -12.73 -2.00
CA PRO A 35 -7.22 -12.85 -0.66
C PRO A 35 -6.35 -12.14 0.38
N TYR A 36 -6.99 -11.38 1.28
CA TYR A 36 -6.31 -10.66 2.36
C TYR A 36 -5.31 -11.53 3.14
N ALA A 37 -5.75 -12.73 3.53
CA ALA A 37 -4.93 -13.66 4.31
C ALA A 37 -3.65 -14.07 3.56
N TYR A 38 -3.73 -14.30 2.25
CA TYR A 38 -2.57 -14.65 1.42
C TYR A 38 -1.54 -13.51 1.39
N VAL A 39 -2.01 -12.28 1.16
CA VAL A 39 -1.14 -11.09 1.17
C VAL A 39 -0.56 -10.87 2.57
N TYR A 40 -1.37 -11.03 3.61
CA TYR A 40 -0.92 -10.87 5.00
C TYR A 40 0.22 -11.82 5.34
N GLU A 41 0.09 -13.11 5.03
CA GLU A 41 1.11 -14.11 5.29
C GLU A 41 2.41 -13.82 4.53
N ALA A 42 2.31 -13.43 3.26
CA ALA A 42 3.48 -13.06 2.47
C ALA A 42 4.21 -11.85 3.06
N MET A 43 3.46 -10.81 3.45
CA MET A 43 4.03 -9.61 4.09
C MET A 43 4.64 -9.95 5.46
N ALA A 44 3.99 -10.81 6.25
CA ALA A 44 4.47 -11.23 7.55
C ALA A 44 5.76 -12.05 7.45
N ALA A 45 5.84 -12.99 6.51
CA ALA A 45 7.03 -13.80 6.25
C ALA A 45 8.20 -12.93 5.74
N GLY A 46 7.96 -12.01 4.82
CA GLY A 46 8.98 -11.06 4.37
C GLY A 46 9.47 -10.13 5.49
N ASN A 47 8.57 -9.73 6.39
CA ASN A 47 8.91 -8.90 7.54
C ASN A 47 9.75 -9.65 8.60
N GLU A 48 9.52 -10.96 8.76
CA GLU A 48 10.32 -11.87 9.60
C GLU A 48 11.74 -12.05 9.04
N GLY A 49 11.87 -12.37 7.75
CA GLY A 49 13.16 -12.64 7.12
C GLY A 49 14.06 -11.43 6.86
N GLN A 50 13.63 -10.20 7.20
CA GLN A 50 14.38 -9.00 6.88
C GLN A 50 15.52 -8.72 7.88
N ARG A 51 16.61 -8.11 7.39
CA ARG A 51 17.67 -7.57 8.25
C ARG A 51 17.13 -6.48 9.18
N THR A 52 17.27 -6.69 10.48
CA THR A 52 16.97 -5.70 11.52
C THR A 52 18.19 -4.81 11.79
N THR A 53 17.93 -3.53 12.04
CA THR A 53 18.95 -2.51 12.35
C THR A 53 18.41 -1.57 13.42
N LYS A 54 19.26 -0.71 13.99
CA LYS A 54 18.82 0.32 14.97
C LYS A 54 17.74 1.28 14.43
N ARG A 55 17.63 1.42 13.10
CA ARG A 55 16.62 2.24 12.43
C ARG A 55 15.35 1.46 12.05
N SER A 56 15.32 0.16 12.31
CA SER A 56 14.17 -0.68 12.03
C SER A 56 13.11 -0.55 13.12
N GLY A 57 11.85 -0.66 12.75
CA GLY A 57 10.74 -0.52 13.69
C GLY A 57 10.63 -1.72 14.63
N LYS A 58 9.85 -1.57 15.70
CA LYS A 58 9.62 -2.61 16.72
C LYS A 58 9.05 -3.93 16.15
N SER A 59 8.39 -3.86 15.01
CA SER A 59 7.81 -5.01 14.31
C SER A 59 8.77 -5.67 13.32
N SER A 60 9.89 -5.04 12.95
CA SER A 60 10.82 -5.61 11.99
C SER A 60 11.50 -6.87 12.54
N GLY A 61 11.57 -7.92 11.73
CA GLY A 61 12.10 -9.23 12.14
C GLY A 61 11.07 -10.12 12.85
N LYS A 62 9.81 -9.66 12.99
CA LYS A 62 8.71 -10.46 13.54
C LYS A 62 7.78 -10.91 12.41
N ARG A 63 7.20 -12.10 12.53
CA ARG A 63 6.22 -12.62 11.58
C ARG A 63 4.85 -11.95 11.76
N THR A 64 4.73 -10.71 11.29
CA THR A 64 3.49 -9.95 11.34
C THR A 64 3.44 -8.86 10.29
N ALA A 65 2.25 -8.62 9.72
CA ALA A 65 1.96 -7.45 8.90
C ALA A 65 0.97 -6.47 9.58
N ASN A 66 0.57 -6.78 10.82
CA ASN A 66 -0.42 -5.98 11.57
C ASN A 66 0.16 -4.63 12.05
N SER A 67 1.48 -4.53 12.20
CA SER A 67 2.17 -3.33 12.70
C SER A 67 2.95 -2.58 11.62
N GLY A 68 2.42 -2.57 10.39
CA GLY A 68 3.00 -1.91 9.23
C GLY A 68 4.18 -2.67 8.60
N ILE A 69 4.38 -2.40 7.31
CA ILE A 69 5.43 -3.02 6.50
C ILE A 69 6.36 -1.94 5.93
N TYR A 70 7.67 -2.19 5.99
CA TYR A 70 8.66 -1.32 5.38
C TYR A 70 8.73 -1.55 3.87
N THR A 71 8.07 -0.69 3.11
CA THR A 71 7.89 -0.84 1.66
C THR A 71 9.15 -0.49 0.84
N THR A 72 10.18 0.05 1.48
CA THR A 72 11.47 0.35 0.84
C THR A 72 12.39 -0.87 0.76
N ARG A 73 12.07 -1.97 1.46
CA ARG A 73 12.89 -3.18 1.49
C ARG A 73 12.89 -3.89 0.14
N LYS A 74 14.02 -4.49 -0.22
CA LYS A 74 14.17 -5.22 -1.50
C LYS A 74 13.14 -6.34 -1.63
N TRP A 75 12.97 -7.19 -0.61
CA TRP A 75 12.01 -8.29 -0.63
C TRP A 75 10.57 -7.83 -0.93
N PHE A 76 10.18 -6.66 -0.41
CA PHE A 76 8.85 -6.10 -0.65
C PHE A 76 8.70 -5.71 -2.13
N LYS A 77 9.69 -5.00 -2.66
CA LYS A 77 9.71 -4.58 -4.07
C LYS A 77 9.72 -5.80 -5.00
N ASP A 78 10.54 -6.80 -4.70
CA ASP A 78 10.62 -8.04 -5.49
C ASP A 78 9.27 -8.77 -5.48
N TRP A 79 8.60 -8.86 -4.33
CA TRP A 79 7.29 -9.47 -4.22
C TRP A 79 6.24 -8.72 -5.05
N MET A 80 6.24 -7.38 -4.98
CA MET A 80 5.34 -6.55 -5.81
C MET A 80 5.56 -6.82 -7.30
N VAL A 81 6.81 -6.82 -7.76
CA VAL A 81 7.17 -7.12 -9.16
C VAL A 81 6.72 -8.52 -9.56
N ALA A 82 6.97 -9.53 -8.73
CA ALA A 82 6.56 -10.92 -8.98
C ALA A 82 5.03 -11.08 -9.09
N HIS A 83 4.25 -10.18 -8.46
CA HIS A 83 2.79 -10.15 -8.55
C HIS A 83 2.30 -9.17 -9.62
N GLY A 84 3.16 -8.80 -10.58
CA GLY A 84 2.81 -7.97 -11.74
C GLY A 84 2.55 -6.51 -11.41
N PHE A 85 3.15 -6.00 -10.33
CA PHE A 85 3.16 -4.57 -10.06
C PHE A 85 4.43 -3.91 -10.57
N ARG A 86 4.28 -2.72 -11.16
CA ARG A 86 5.41 -1.86 -11.56
C ARG A 86 5.42 -0.59 -10.74
N TRP A 87 6.59 -0.21 -10.21
CA TRP A 87 6.76 1.04 -9.47
C TRP A 87 6.87 2.24 -10.41
N VAL A 88 6.14 3.31 -10.09
CA VAL A 88 6.22 4.61 -10.76
C VAL A 88 6.45 5.70 -9.71
N PRO A 89 7.64 6.32 -9.67
CA PRO A 89 7.86 7.48 -8.82
C PRO A 89 7.15 8.72 -9.39
N THR A 90 6.58 9.55 -8.53
CA THR A 90 5.91 10.80 -8.91
C THR A 90 6.74 12.05 -8.57
N MET A 91 7.87 11.87 -7.90
CA MET A 91 8.76 12.96 -7.48
C MET A 91 10.22 12.52 -7.43
N THR A 92 11.10 13.49 -7.56
CA THR A 92 12.55 13.36 -7.36
C THR A 92 12.98 14.18 -6.14
N ILE A 93 14.19 13.92 -5.64
CA ILE A 93 14.74 14.70 -4.51
C ILE A 93 14.79 16.17 -4.92
N GLY A 94 14.17 17.04 -4.11
CA GLY A 94 14.13 18.48 -4.35
C GLY A 94 13.01 18.98 -5.26
N SER A 95 12.19 18.10 -5.87
CA SER A 95 11.14 18.52 -6.82
C SER A 95 9.86 19.05 -6.16
N GLY A 96 9.73 18.92 -4.85
CA GLY A 96 8.47 19.14 -4.14
C GLY A 96 7.38 18.13 -4.51
N CYS A 97 6.18 18.36 -3.98
CA CYS A 97 5.00 17.55 -4.23
C CYS A 97 4.30 17.99 -5.52
N LYS A 98 4.27 17.11 -6.53
CA LYS A 98 3.65 17.37 -7.83
C LYS A 98 2.38 16.57 -8.10
N VAL A 99 2.22 15.44 -7.41
CA VAL A 99 1.09 14.51 -7.58
C VAL A 99 0.44 14.29 -6.23
N HIS A 100 -0.88 14.42 -6.21
CA HIS A 100 -1.73 14.28 -5.05
C HIS A 100 -2.68 13.11 -5.21
N LEU A 101 -3.28 12.69 -4.10
CA LEU A 101 -4.29 11.64 -4.07
C LEU A 101 -5.63 12.18 -4.61
N LYS A 102 -5.68 12.41 -5.91
CA LYS A 102 -6.84 12.85 -6.68
C LYS A 102 -6.95 12.06 -7.99
N ALA A 103 -8.17 11.93 -8.49
CA ALA A 103 -8.47 11.12 -9.67
C ALA A 103 -7.85 11.67 -10.96
N ASP A 104 -7.68 12.98 -11.07
CA ASP A 104 -7.15 13.71 -12.23
C ASP A 104 -5.61 13.73 -12.29
N GLU A 105 -4.92 13.45 -11.19
CA GLU A 105 -3.45 13.46 -11.12
C GLU A 105 -2.84 12.04 -11.15
N LEU A 106 -3.66 10.98 -11.09
CA LEU A 106 -3.24 9.58 -11.12
C LEU A 106 -3.81 8.87 -12.35
N PRO A 107 -3.07 7.90 -12.94
CA PRO A 107 -3.60 7.14 -14.07
C PRO A 107 -4.78 6.26 -13.63
N ALA A 108 -5.64 5.92 -14.60
CA ALA A 108 -6.65 4.88 -14.43
C ALA A 108 -6.01 3.50 -14.22
N GLY A 109 -6.81 2.51 -13.83
CA GLY A 109 -6.37 1.17 -13.48
C GLY A 109 -6.23 0.96 -11.98
N LYS A 110 -5.52 -0.10 -11.59
CA LYS A 110 -5.40 -0.53 -10.19
C LYS A 110 -4.04 -0.15 -9.62
N LEU A 111 -4.05 0.74 -8.63
CA LEU A 111 -2.84 1.32 -8.05
C LEU A 111 -2.76 1.02 -6.55
N VAL A 112 -1.52 0.86 -6.06
CA VAL A 112 -1.18 1.02 -4.64
C VAL A 112 -0.35 2.29 -4.50
N ALA A 113 -0.98 3.38 -4.09
CA ALA A 113 -0.34 4.67 -3.91
C ALA A 113 0.36 4.76 -2.55
N MET A 114 1.60 5.21 -2.56
CA MET A 114 2.41 5.43 -1.37
C MET A 114 2.35 6.90 -0.97
N VAL A 115 1.85 7.15 0.23
CA VAL A 115 1.76 8.49 0.81
C VAL A 115 2.48 8.53 2.16
N SER A 116 2.53 9.70 2.79
CA SER A 116 3.14 9.84 4.12
C SER A 116 2.55 8.86 5.14
N ARG A 117 3.39 7.93 5.63
CA ARG A 117 3.08 6.91 6.66
C ARG A 117 1.88 6.01 6.35
N HIS A 118 1.50 5.85 5.09
CA HIS A 118 0.30 5.10 4.71
C HIS A 118 0.37 4.60 3.26
N ALA A 119 -0.32 3.50 2.97
CA ALA A 119 -0.50 2.98 1.61
C ALA A 119 -1.99 2.82 1.34
N VAL A 120 -2.43 3.19 0.13
CA VAL A 120 -3.84 3.22 -0.22
C VAL A 120 -4.06 2.65 -1.61
N ALA A 121 -5.15 1.89 -1.80
CA ALA A 121 -5.54 1.43 -3.12
C ALA A 121 -6.31 2.53 -3.86
N VAL A 122 -5.98 2.75 -5.13
CA VAL A 122 -6.75 3.62 -6.02
C VAL A 122 -7.15 2.80 -7.24
N ILE A 123 -8.44 2.66 -7.50
CA ILE A 123 -9.00 1.88 -8.61
C ILE A 123 -9.77 2.84 -9.50
N ASP A 124 -9.30 3.07 -10.73
CA ASP A 124 -9.93 3.96 -11.70
C ASP A 124 -10.27 5.34 -11.12
N GLY A 125 -9.32 5.90 -10.35
CA GLY A 125 -9.45 7.21 -9.70
C GLY A 125 -10.23 7.22 -8.38
N ALA A 126 -10.85 6.12 -7.97
CA ALA A 126 -11.52 5.98 -6.67
C ALA A 126 -10.58 5.47 -5.59
N ILE A 127 -10.60 6.10 -4.42
CA ILE A 127 -9.83 5.68 -3.23
C ILE A 127 -10.57 4.53 -2.53
N HIS A 128 -9.87 3.44 -2.29
CA HIS A 128 -10.35 2.30 -1.51
C HIS A 128 -9.55 2.12 -0.23
N ASP A 129 -10.18 2.38 0.92
CA ASP A 129 -9.54 2.26 2.24
C ASP A 129 -10.56 2.21 3.38
N THR A 130 -10.11 2.06 4.62
CA THR A 130 -10.97 2.08 5.80
C THR A 130 -11.37 3.49 6.26
N TYR A 131 -10.73 4.55 5.73
CA TYR A 131 -11.01 5.97 5.98
C TYR A 131 -10.55 6.81 4.78
N ASP A 132 -11.09 8.01 4.58
CA ASP A 132 -10.61 8.91 3.51
C ASP A 132 -9.22 9.49 3.87
N PRO A 133 -8.13 9.10 3.17
CA PRO A 133 -6.80 9.60 3.44
C PRO A 133 -6.45 10.84 2.64
N SER A 134 -7.32 11.35 1.74
CA SER A 134 -7.00 12.38 0.72
C SER A 134 -6.60 13.74 1.29
N ARG A 135 -7.02 14.06 2.53
CA ARG A 135 -6.86 15.38 3.16
C ARG A 135 -7.44 16.49 2.27
N GLY A 136 -8.66 16.30 1.76
CA GLY A 136 -9.28 17.23 0.82
C GLY A 136 -8.52 17.34 -0.52
N GLY A 137 -7.86 16.25 -0.93
CA GLY A 137 -7.03 16.21 -2.14
C GLY A 137 -5.64 16.84 -2.01
N THR A 138 -5.21 17.27 -0.82
CA THR A 138 -3.86 17.86 -0.63
C THR A 138 -2.79 16.83 -0.29
N ARG A 139 -3.16 15.55 -0.15
CA ARG A 139 -2.18 14.52 0.23
C ARG A 139 -1.28 14.12 -0.92
N CYS A 140 0.01 14.38 -0.76
CA CYS A 140 1.06 14.00 -1.69
C CYS A 140 1.21 12.49 -1.85
N VAL A 141 1.30 12.05 -3.10
CA VAL A 141 1.68 10.70 -3.51
C VAL A 141 3.16 10.72 -3.87
N TYR A 142 3.97 9.90 -3.19
CA TYR A 142 5.42 9.78 -3.42
C TYR A 142 5.76 8.91 -4.63
N GLY A 143 4.84 8.02 -4.96
CA GLY A 143 4.89 7.11 -6.07
C GLY A 143 3.79 6.07 -5.88
N TYR A 144 3.54 5.27 -6.90
CA TYR A 144 2.54 4.24 -6.85
C TYR A 144 3.05 2.97 -7.52
N TRP A 145 2.51 1.85 -7.09
CA TRP A 145 2.61 0.60 -7.82
C TRP A 145 1.40 0.45 -8.70
N VAL A 146 1.58 0.34 -10.01
CA VAL A 146 0.50 0.02 -10.94
C VAL A 146 0.46 -1.49 -11.15
N LYS A 147 -0.72 -2.09 -10.99
CA LYS A 147 -0.95 -3.49 -11.33
C LYS A 147 -1.18 -3.57 -12.83
N GLU A 148 -0.26 -4.23 -13.53
CA GLU A 148 -0.40 -4.46 -14.96
C GLU A 148 -1.45 -5.56 -15.19
N ALA A 149 -2.28 -5.36 -16.21
CA ALA A 149 -3.20 -6.38 -16.69
C ALA A 149 -2.37 -7.58 -17.16
N ALA A 150 -2.78 -8.78 -16.76
CA ALA A 150 -2.22 -10.02 -17.28
C ALA A 150 -2.69 -10.25 -18.72
#